data_AF-A0A814U1V0-F1
#
_entry.id   AF-A0A814U1V0-F1
#
_cell.length_a   1.000
_cell.length_b   1.000
_cell.length_c   1.000
_cell.angle_alpha   90.00
_cell.angle_beta   90.00
_cell.angle_gamma   90.00
#
_symmetry.space_group_name_H-M   'P 1'
#
loop_
_entity.id
_entity.type
_entity.pdbx_description
1 polymer ?
#
loop_
_entity_poly.entity_id
_entity_poly.type
_entity_poly.pdbx_seq_one_letter_code
_entity_poly.pdbx_strand_id
1 'polypeptide(L)'
;VGHPALKKMGARQGYSLLNGLAFLPFCFFGISGLLVSVIATVSINPILVFIGVVICVDTLSITPKRHYPAFLIGLMPVIADWANGTIANGVASAYSKSNMTFSQAQSSITGFNYQGLVNFSGGALLQCIFLTAIMMYIIDRKFIYACVWSLLAGLFAFFGLINASGVGVLYRKDDYGWKFTTGYTMLAVLFLGFEFCQRRQWIEQPVSEPDDLSSLEWAEWNRQQQQQTNNTNQDEELKTKFQTFF
;
A
#
# COMPACT_ATOMS: atom_id res chain seq x y z
N VAL A 1 10.94 6.20 11.94
CA VAL A 1 11.71 5.46 10.93
C VAL A 1 13.07 5.13 11.53
N GLY A 2 13.13 4.04 12.30
CA GLY A 2 14.32 3.61 13.01
C GLY A 2 14.73 2.26 12.45
N HIS A 3 15.79 2.27 11.66
CA HIS A 3 16.44 1.09 11.10
C HIS A 3 16.61 0.01 12.19
N PRO A 4 16.36 -1.28 11.91
CA PRO A 4 16.83 -2.39 12.75
C PRO A 4 18.30 -2.24 13.17
N ALA A 5 19.12 -1.54 12.37
CA ALA A 5 20.49 -1.16 12.68
C ALA A 5 20.62 -0.25 13.93
N LEU A 6 19.75 0.75 14.14
CA LEU A 6 19.78 1.64 15.32
C LEU A 6 19.32 0.91 16.59
N LYS A 7 18.38 -0.03 16.45
CA LYS A 7 17.93 -0.89 17.56
C LYS A 7 19.02 -1.88 17.98
N LYS A 8 19.83 -2.38 17.02
CA LYS A 8 21.04 -3.17 17.28
C LYS A 8 22.16 -2.36 17.96
N MET A 9 22.19 -1.04 17.80
CA MET A 9 23.15 -0.13 18.48
C MET A 9 22.68 0.36 19.86
N GLY A 10 21.59 -0.17 20.42
CA GLY A 10 21.13 0.16 21.77
C GLY A 10 20.42 1.52 21.92
N ALA A 11 19.97 2.13 20.82
CA ALA A 11 19.25 3.39 20.85
C ALA A 11 17.89 3.24 21.57
N ARG A 12 17.77 3.81 22.78
CA ARG A 12 16.53 3.87 23.58
C ARG A 12 15.72 5.13 23.24
N GLN A 13 14.49 5.23 23.79
CA GLN A 13 13.59 6.39 23.63
C GLN A 13 14.26 7.74 23.92
N GLY A 14 15.24 7.78 24.83
CA GLY A 14 16.02 8.98 25.14
C GLY A 14 16.82 9.54 23.96
N TYR A 15 17.25 8.71 23.00
CA TYR A 15 18.00 9.18 21.83
C TYR A 15 17.15 10.09 20.94
N SER A 16 15.89 9.74 20.68
CA SER A 16 14.97 10.58 19.92
C SER A 16 14.62 11.87 20.65
N LEU A 17 14.47 11.81 21.98
CA LEU A 17 14.23 12.99 22.82
C LEU A 17 15.43 13.96 22.78
N LEU A 18 16.64 13.44 22.95
CA LEU A 18 17.88 14.23 22.87
C LEU A 18 18.07 14.84 21.49
N ASN A 19 17.79 14.09 20.43
CA ASN A 19 17.88 14.62 19.08
C ASN A 19 16.87 15.76 18.87
N GLY A 20 15.60 15.56 19.27
CA GLY A 20 14.58 16.61 19.22
C GLY A 20 14.97 17.85 20.02
N LEU A 21 15.49 17.67 21.24
CA LEU A 21 15.95 18.77 22.09
C LEU A 21 17.18 19.48 21.51
N ALA A 22 18.08 18.74 20.86
CA ALA A 22 19.25 19.31 20.18
C ALA A 22 18.85 20.14 18.96
N PHE A 23 17.82 19.74 18.21
CA PHE A 23 17.29 20.50 17.06
C PHE A 23 16.46 21.72 17.46
N LEU A 24 15.89 21.73 18.66
CA LEU A 24 15.06 22.82 19.18
C LEU A 24 15.77 24.20 19.12
N PRO A 25 16.99 24.41 19.63
CA PRO A 25 17.69 25.67 19.48
C PRO A 25 17.96 26.03 18.00
N PHE A 26 18.27 25.07 17.13
CA PHE A 26 18.46 25.36 15.69
C PHE A 26 17.20 25.94 15.04
N CYS A 27 16.02 25.50 15.46
CA CYS A 27 14.75 26.07 15.03
C CYS A 27 14.47 27.44 15.66
N PHE A 28 14.70 27.60 16.97
CA PHE A 28 14.46 28.87 17.67
C PHE A 28 15.38 30.01 17.19
N PHE A 29 16.62 29.69 16.83
CA PHE A 29 17.58 30.66 16.27
C PHE A 29 17.47 30.83 14.75
N GLY A 30 16.52 30.15 14.07
CA GLY A 30 16.29 30.29 12.63
C GLY A 30 17.41 29.74 11.74
N ILE A 31 18.37 28.99 12.32
CA ILE A 31 19.53 28.44 11.61
C ILE A 31 19.10 27.41 10.55
N SER A 32 17.97 26.74 10.77
CA SER A 32 17.38 25.82 9.78
C SER A 32 17.06 26.50 8.44
N GLY A 33 16.64 27.77 8.45
CA GLY A 33 16.36 28.52 7.22
C GLY A 33 17.63 28.84 6.43
N LEU A 34 18.73 29.18 7.13
CA LEU A 34 20.03 29.40 6.52
C LEU A 34 20.58 28.10 5.91
N LEU A 35 20.46 26.97 6.60
CA LEU A 35 20.89 25.68 6.08
C LEU A 35 20.15 25.28 4.81
N VAL A 36 18.83 25.48 4.75
CA VAL A 36 18.03 25.20 3.54
C VAL A 36 18.43 26.11 2.37
N SER A 37 18.86 27.35 2.64
CA SER A 37 19.34 28.25 1.58
C SER A 37 20.70 27.85 0.98
N VAL A 38 21.56 27.20 1.78
CA VAL A 38 22.89 26.72 1.35
C VAL A 38 22.78 25.39 0.62
N ILE A 39 21.84 24.53 1.01
CA ILE A 39 21.64 23.24 0.38
C ILE A 39 20.95 23.44 -0.97
N ALA A 40 21.62 23.01 -2.05
CA ALA A 40 21.01 23.00 -3.36
C ALA A 40 19.75 22.11 -3.36
N THR A 41 18.60 22.69 -3.70
CA THR A 41 17.31 21.99 -3.79
C THR A 41 17.35 20.80 -4.75
N VAL A 42 18.20 20.87 -5.78
CA VAL A 42 18.41 19.78 -6.75
C VAL A 42 19.01 18.52 -6.10
N SER A 43 19.79 18.66 -5.03
CA SER A 43 20.43 17.54 -4.33
C SER A 43 19.48 16.76 -3.41
N ILE A 44 18.34 17.34 -3.05
CA ILE A 44 17.37 16.70 -2.14
C ILE A 44 16.65 15.54 -2.84
N ASN A 45 16.32 15.68 -4.13
CA ASN A 45 15.55 14.69 -4.87
C ASN A 45 16.24 13.31 -4.95
N PRO A 46 17.53 13.20 -5.34
CA PRO A 46 18.23 11.91 -5.34
C PRO A 46 18.33 11.26 -3.96
N ILE A 47 18.50 12.06 -2.90
CA ILE A 47 18.56 11.56 -1.52
C ILE A 47 17.22 10.93 -1.12
N LEU A 48 16.11 11.59 -1.45
CA LEU A 48 14.77 11.07 -1.16
C LEU A 48 14.49 9.76 -1.93
N VAL A 49 14.91 9.68 -3.19
CA VAL A 49 14.79 8.44 -3.99
C VAL A 49 15.61 7.32 -3.34
N PHE A 50 16.85 7.58 -2.93
CA PHE A 50 17.69 6.59 -2.27
C PHE A 50 17.07 6.08 -0.96
N ILE A 51 16.61 6.99 -0.10
CA ILE A 51 15.96 6.62 1.17
C ILE A 51 14.67 5.82 0.92
N GLY A 52 13.86 6.22 -0.07
CA GLY A 52 12.65 5.50 -0.45
C GLY A 52 12.95 4.07 -0.89
N VAL A 53 13.95 3.87 -1.75
CA VAL A 53 14.38 2.53 -2.19
C VAL A 53 14.87 1.68 -1.02
N VAL A 54 15.69 2.25 -0.13
CA VAL A 54 16.18 1.52 1.06
C VAL A 54 15.03 1.10 1.97
N ILE A 55 14.03 1.96 2.21
CA ILE A 55 12.84 1.62 3.01
C ILE A 55 12.03 0.49 2.35
N CYS A 56 11.88 0.51 1.02
CA CYS A 56 11.20 -0.55 0.29
C CYS A 56 11.94 -1.89 0.42
N VAL A 57 13.27 -1.89 0.28
CA VAL A 57 14.09 -3.10 0.44
C VAL A 57 14.00 -3.64 1.87
N ASP A 58 14.12 -2.76 2.87
CA ASP A 58 13.97 -3.14 4.28
C ASP A 58 12.59 -3.75 4.55
N THR A 59 11.53 -3.14 4.02
CA THR A 59 10.15 -3.62 4.19
C THR A 59 9.95 -4.98 3.50
N LEU A 60 10.46 -5.16 2.29
CA LEU A 60 10.37 -6.44 1.58
C LEU A 60 11.20 -7.53 2.25
N SER A 61 12.33 -7.19 2.87
CA SER A 61 13.21 -8.15 3.55
C SER A 61 12.55 -8.82 4.77
N ILE A 62 11.63 -8.12 5.43
CA ILE A 62 10.89 -8.63 6.60
C ILE A 62 9.50 -9.19 6.24
N THR A 63 9.05 -8.99 4.99
CA THR A 63 7.72 -9.40 4.52
C THR A 63 7.81 -10.76 3.85
N PRO A 64 6.87 -11.70 4.10
CA PRO A 64 6.85 -12.97 3.38
C PRO A 64 6.66 -12.76 1.88
N LYS A 65 7.37 -13.54 1.06
CA LYS A 65 7.37 -13.41 -0.42
C LYS A 65 5.98 -13.43 -1.06
N ARG A 66 5.03 -14.11 -0.42
CA ARG A 66 3.63 -14.20 -0.84
C ARG A 66 2.93 -12.83 -0.86
N HIS A 67 3.32 -11.90 0.00
CA HIS A 67 2.68 -10.58 0.13
C HIS A 67 3.31 -9.49 -0.74
N TYR A 68 4.33 -9.82 -1.55
CA TYR A 68 4.97 -8.86 -2.46
C TYR A 68 3.97 -8.19 -3.44
N PRO A 69 2.97 -8.90 -4.01
CA PRO A 69 1.97 -8.26 -4.85
C PRO A 69 1.12 -7.23 -4.09
N ALA A 70 0.77 -7.51 -2.83
CA ALA A 70 0.00 -6.57 -2.00
C ALA A 70 0.79 -5.28 -1.74
N PHE A 71 2.10 -5.41 -1.48
CA PHE A 71 3.00 -4.26 -1.33
C PHE A 71 3.04 -3.39 -2.60
N LEU A 72 3.20 -3.99 -3.78
CA LEU A 72 3.24 -3.25 -5.05
C LEU A 72 1.93 -2.54 -5.36
N ILE A 73 0.79 -3.21 -5.15
CA ILE A 73 -0.54 -2.60 -5.33
C ILE A 73 -0.74 -1.48 -4.31
N GLY A 74 -0.27 -1.68 -3.08
CA GLY A 74 -0.28 -0.69 -2.01
C GLY A 74 0.44 0.61 -2.35
N LEU A 75 1.47 0.59 -3.21
CA LEU A 75 2.19 1.79 -3.64
C LEU A 75 1.45 2.62 -4.70
N MET A 76 0.47 2.04 -5.40
CA MET A 76 -0.21 2.68 -6.52
C MET A 76 -0.89 4.02 -6.16
N PRO A 77 -1.58 4.19 -5.01
CA PRO A 77 -2.21 5.46 -4.66
C PRO A 77 -1.21 6.63 -4.52
N VAL A 78 -0.01 6.38 -3.97
CA VAL A 78 1.02 7.41 -3.83
C VAL A 78 1.64 7.77 -5.20
N ILE A 79 1.80 6.78 -6.09
CA ILE A 79 2.23 7.05 -7.47
C ILE A 79 1.18 7.90 -8.20
N ALA A 80 -0.11 7.59 -7.99
CA ALA A 80 -1.21 8.36 -8.55
C ALA A 80 -1.28 9.79 -8.01
N ASP A 81 -0.99 10.00 -6.72
CA ASP A 81 -0.92 11.32 -6.09
C ASP A 81 0.21 12.17 -6.68
N TRP A 82 1.40 11.58 -6.80
CA TRP A 82 2.52 12.23 -7.49
C TRP A 82 2.19 12.58 -8.96
N ALA A 83 1.56 11.65 -9.69
CA ALA A 83 1.15 11.87 -11.07
C ALA A 83 0.10 12.99 -11.18
N ASN A 84 -0.92 12.98 -10.32
CA ASN A 84 -1.94 14.01 -10.25
C ASN A 84 -1.33 15.39 -9.98
N GLY A 85 -0.44 15.49 -8.98
CA GLY A 85 0.27 16.73 -8.66
C GLY A 85 1.13 17.25 -9.81
N THR A 86 1.84 16.36 -10.51
CA THR A 86 2.70 16.73 -11.65
C THR A 86 1.87 17.24 -12.83
N ILE A 87 0.76 16.56 -13.15
CA ILE A 87 -0.16 16.97 -14.21
C ILE A 87 -0.80 18.31 -13.86
N ALA A 88 -1.31 18.45 -12.64
CA ALA A 88 -1.95 19.69 -12.18
C ALA A 88 -1.00 20.88 -12.25
N ASN A 89 0.23 20.75 -11.74
CA ASN A 89 1.24 21.80 -11.78
C ASN A 89 1.72 22.11 -13.20
N GLY A 90 1.88 21.09 -14.05
CA GLY A 90 2.29 21.26 -15.44
C GLY A 90 1.24 22.01 -16.27
N VAL A 91 -0.03 21.64 -16.13
CA VAL A 91 -1.15 22.35 -16.76
C VAL A 91 -1.26 23.77 -16.20
N ALA A 92 -1.26 23.96 -14.88
CA ALA A 92 -1.32 25.29 -14.28
C ALA A 92 -0.19 26.21 -14.81
N SER A 93 1.02 25.70 -14.96
CA SER A 93 2.16 26.46 -15.50
C SER A 93 2.00 26.82 -17.00
N ALA A 94 1.41 25.93 -17.80
CA ALA A 94 1.15 26.16 -19.22
C ALA A 94 0.05 27.20 -19.43
N TYR A 95 -1.03 27.14 -18.65
CA TYR A 95 -2.21 27.99 -18.79
C TYR A 95 -2.17 29.29 -17.97
N SER A 96 -1.29 29.39 -16.97
CA SER A 96 -1.03 30.67 -16.29
C SER A 96 -0.47 31.75 -17.23
N LYS A 97 0.05 31.36 -18.41
CA LYS A 97 0.45 32.29 -19.47
C LYS A 97 -0.72 32.81 -20.32
N SER A 98 -1.90 32.20 -20.22
CA SER A 98 -3.07 32.47 -21.07
C SER A 98 -4.32 32.95 -20.30
N ASN A 99 -4.17 33.41 -19.04
CA ASN A 99 -5.26 33.88 -18.17
C ASN A 99 -6.41 32.87 -17.97
N MET A 100 -6.14 31.57 -18.14
CA MET A 100 -7.14 30.51 -18.00
C MET A 100 -6.97 29.80 -16.66
N THR A 101 -8.08 29.49 -15.99
CA THR A 101 -8.06 28.76 -14.71
C THR A 101 -7.88 27.27 -14.95
N PHE A 102 -7.17 26.55 -14.06
CA PHE A 102 -6.94 25.11 -14.16
C PHE A 102 -8.24 24.29 -14.38
N SER A 103 -9.34 24.67 -13.73
CA SER A 103 -10.64 24.02 -13.91
C SER A 103 -11.17 24.07 -15.35
N GLN A 104 -10.86 25.13 -16.10
CA GLN A 104 -11.22 25.26 -17.52
C GLN A 104 -10.27 24.47 -18.43
N ALA A 105 -9.01 24.33 -18.02
CA ALA A 105 -8.01 23.55 -18.74
C ALA A 105 -8.15 22.03 -18.52
N GLN A 106 -8.76 21.61 -17.40
CA GLN A 106 -8.99 20.21 -17.08
C GLN A 106 -9.84 19.49 -18.13
N SER A 107 -10.84 20.16 -18.71
CA SER A 107 -11.67 19.60 -19.80
C SER A 107 -10.89 19.36 -21.10
N SER A 108 -9.72 19.98 -21.26
CA SER A 108 -8.84 19.80 -22.40
C SER A 108 -7.90 18.59 -22.25
N ILE A 109 -7.86 17.95 -21.08
CA ILE A 109 -7.08 16.74 -20.85
C ILE A 109 -7.83 15.56 -21.49
N THR A 110 -7.48 15.24 -22.73
CA THR A 110 -8.06 14.12 -23.50
C THR A 110 -7.14 12.91 -23.46
N GLY A 111 -7.70 11.70 -23.29
CA GLY A 111 -6.96 10.44 -23.41
C GLY A 111 -6.82 9.61 -22.12
N PHE A 112 -7.18 10.15 -20.95
CA PHE A 112 -7.30 9.38 -19.71
C PHE A 112 -8.33 9.99 -18.75
N ASN A 113 -8.86 9.19 -17.83
CA ASN A 113 -9.87 9.66 -16.86
C ASN A 113 -9.19 10.41 -15.70
N TYR A 114 -9.05 11.72 -15.84
CA TYR A 114 -8.44 12.57 -14.82
C TYR A 114 -9.23 12.58 -13.50
N GLN A 115 -10.57 12.53 -13.54
CA GLN A 115 -11.37 12.46 -12.32
C GLN A 115 -11.12 11.17 -11.52
N GLY A 116 -10.93 10.05 -12.22
CA GLY A 116 -10.54 8.78 -11.62
C GLY A 116 -9.17 8.87 -10.94
N LEU A 117 -8.21 9.56 -11.57
CA LEU A 117 -6.89 9.82 -10.98
C LEU A 117 -6.98 10.71 -9.74
N VAL A 118 -7.76 11.78 -9.79
CA VAL A 118 -8.00 12.69 -8.64
C VAL A 118 -8.64 11.93 -7.49
N ASN A 119 -9.64 11.11 -7.76
CA ASN A 119 -10.27 10.32 -6.73
C ASN A 119 -9.29 9.29 -6.17
N PHE A 120 -8.60 8.51 -7.00
CA PHE A 120 -7.68 7.47 -6.55
C PHE A 120 -6.42 8.00 -5.82
N SER A 121 -6.05 9.26 -6.03
CA SER A 121 -4.99 9.95 -5.26
C SER A 121 -5.49 10.58 -3.95
N GLY A 122 -6.80 10.79 -3.81
CA GLY A 122 -7.40 11.40 -2.63
C GLY A 122 -7.14 10.59 -1.36
N GLY A 123 -6.32 11.13 -0.45
CA GLY A 123 -5.95 10.43 0.79
C GLY A 123 -4.95 9.29 0.56
N ALA A 124 -4.08 9.40 -0.43
CA ALA A 124 -3.16 8.35 -0.90
C ALA A 124 -2.48 7.56 0.23
N LEU A 125 -1.89 8.21 1.24
CA LEU A 125 -1.21 7.51 2.34
C LEU A 125 -2.13 6.55 3.10
N LEU A 126 -3.35 7.00 3.42
CA LEU A 126 -4.33 6.21 4.12
C LEU A 126 -4.89 5.11 3.19
N GLN A 127 -5.11 5.45 1.92
CA GLN A 127 -5.54 4.50 0.91
C GLN A 127 -4.52 3.39 0.68
N CYS A 128 -3.21 3.67 0.71
CA CYS A 128 -2.16 2.66 0.67
C CYS A 128 -2.33 1.64 1.79
N ILE A 129 -2.60 2.10 3.01
CA ILE A 129 -2.78 1.23 4.18
C ILE A 129 -4.00 0.32 3.98
N PHE A 130 -5.16 0.88 3.65
CA PHE A 130 -6.37 0.09 3.43
C PHE A 130 -6.23 -0.90 2.28
N LEU A 131 -5.70 -0.45 1.14
CA LEU A 131 -5.53 -1.28 -0.04
C LEU A 131 -4.53 -2.42 0.19
N THR A 132 -3.41 -2.13 0.87
CA THR A 132 -2.42 -3.15 1.23
C THR A 132 -3.01 -4.16 2.20
N ALA A 133 -3.72 -3.70 3.25
CA ALA A 133 -4.34 -4.58 4.24
C ALA A 133 -5.38 -5.50 3.60
N ILE A 134 -6.30 -4.96 2.79
CA ILE A 134 -7.31 -5.73 2.07
C ILE A 134 -6.62 -6.78 1.17
N MET A 135 -5.60 -6.39 0.40
CA MET A 135 -4.87 -7.33 -0.46
C MET A 135 -4.13 -8.42 0.32
N MET A 136 -3.49 -8.09 1.45
CA MET A 136 -2.84 -9.09 2.31
C MET A 136 -3.85 -10.13 2.83
N TYR A 137 -5.02 -9.71 3.33
CA TYR A 137 -6.04 -10.64 3.83
C TYR A 137 -6.73 -11.46 2.74
N ILE A 138 -6.87 -10.92 1.53
CA ILE A 138 -7.32 -11.68 0.36
C ILE A 138 -6.29 -12.76 0.02
N ILE A 139 -5.02 -12.38 -0.06
CA ILE A 139 -3.92 -13.31 -0.35
C ILE A 139 -3.91 -14.44 0.69
N ASP A 140 -4.06 -14.13 1.97
CA ASP A 140 -4.10 -15.10 3.07
C ASP A 140 -5.41 -15.90 3.17
N ARG A 141 -6.41 -15.58 2.34
CA ARG A 141 -7.76 -16.17 2.35
C ARG A 141 -8.48 -16.04 3.70
N LYS A 142 -8.20 -14.94 4.42
CA LYS A 142 -8.88 -14.60 5.68
C LYS A 142 -9.95 -13.54 5.42
N PHE A 143 -11.05 -13.95 4.79
CA PHE A 143 -12.02 -13.04 4.19
C PHE A 143 -12.81 -12.19 5.20
N ILE A 144 -13.01 -12.66 6.44
CA ILE A 144 -13.61 -11.83 7.51
C ILE A 144 -12.81 -10.55 7.77
N TYR A 145 -11.48 -10.65 7.87
CA TYR A 145 -10.65 -9.46 8.10
C TYR A 145 -10.66 -8.55 6.87
N ALA A 146 -10.61 -9.11 5.66
CA ALA A 146 -10.74 -8.34 4.42
C ALA A 146 -12.09 -7.58 4.35
N CYS A 147 -13.18 -8.20 4.83
CA CYS A 147 -14.49 -7.56 4.95
C CYS A 147 -14.45 -6.37 5.92
N VAL A 148 -13.92 -6.56 7.13
CA VAL A 148 -13.81 -5.49 8.14
C VAL A 148 -12.99 -4.32 7.61
N TRP A 149 -11.83 -4.59 7.01
CA TRP A 149 -10.98 -3.55 6.41
C TRP A 149 -11.66 -2.83 5.24
N SER A 150 -12.48 -3.52 4.45
CA SER A 150 -13.27 -2.90 3.38
C SER A 150 -14.38 -2.01 3.94
N LEU A 151 -15.08 -2.43 5.00
CA LEU A 151 -16.08 -1.59 5.66
C LEU A 151 -15.46 -0.34 6.29
N LEU A 152 -14.29 -0.49 6.94
CA LEU A 152 -13.55 0.66 7.45
C LEU A 152 -13.11 1.60 6.32
N ALA A 153 -12.60 1.07 5.20
CA ALA A 153 -12.29 1.89 4.03
C ALA A 153 -13.53 2.64 3.53
N GLY A 154 -14.68 1.96 3.45
CA GLY A 154 -15.96 2.58 3.09
C GLY A 154 -16.35 3.73 4.03
N LEU A 155 -16.19 3.55 5.35
CA LEU A 155 -16.46 4.59 6.33
C LEU A 155 -15.55 5.82 6.12
N PHE A 156 -14.25 5.59 5.89
CA PHE A 156 -13.31 6.68 5.63
C PHE A 156 -13.57 7.36 4.29
N ALA A 157 -14.04 6.62 3.28
CA ALA A 157 -14.46 7.18 2.00
C ALA A 157 -15.70 8.06 2.13
N PHE A 158 -16.62 7.70 3.03
CA PHE A 158 -17.83 8.47 3.32
C PHE A 158 -17.51 9.85 3.92
N PHE A 159 -16.51 9.91 4.80
CA PHE A 159 -15.99 11.16 5.38
C PHE A 159 -15.00 11.91 4.46
N GLY A 160 -14.72 11.39 3.27
CA GLY A 160 -13.77 11.99 2.34
C GLY A 160 -12.31 11.94 2.79
N LEU A 161 -11.98 11.05 3.73
CA LEU A 161 -10.59 10.82 4.16
C LEU A 161 -9.80 9.98 3.13
N ILE A 162 -10.51 9.18 2.33
CA ILE A 162 -9.96 8.46 1.17
C ILE A 162 -10.87 8.63 -0.04
N ASN A 163 -10.30 8.50 -1.23
CA ASN A 163 -10.98 8.56 -2.53
C ASN A 163 -11.77 9.85 -2.83
N ALA A 164 -11.43 10.96 -2.18
CA ALA A 164 -12.09 12.25 -2.36
C ALA A 164 -11.08 13.41 -2.31
N SER A 165 -11.45 14.53 -2.94
CA SER A 165 -10.63 15.75 -2.97
C SER A 165 -10.72 16.59 -1.70
N GLY A 166 -11.66 16.29 -0.80
CA GLY A 166 -11.88 17.06 0.42
C GLY A 166 -12.55 16.23 1.51
N VAL A 167 -12.36 16.70 2.75
CA VAL A 167 -12.91 16.07 3.96
C VAL A 167 -14.29 16.65 4.26
N GLY A 168 -15.26 15.80 4.55
CA GLY A 168 -16.63 16.20 4.87
C GLY A 168 -17.59 15.02 4.79
N VAL A 169 -18.86 15.24 5.11
CA VAL A 169 -19.89 14.22 4.93
C VAL A 169 -20.34 14.26 3.46
N LEU A 170 -19.79 13.38 2.63
CA LEU A 170 -19.92 13.40 1.17
C LEU A 170 -21.17 12.66 0.67
N TYR A 171 -22.35 13.15 1.03
CA TYR A 171 -23.65 12.54 0.69
C TYR A 171 -24.32 13.12 -0.56
N ARG A 172 -23.82 14.21 -1.14
CA ARG A 172 -24.48 14.86 -2.28
C ARG A 172 -24.27 14.06 -3.56
N LYS A 173 -25.19 14.19 -4.52
CA LYS A 173 -25.13 13.47 -5.81
C LYS A 173 -23.85 13.77 -6.60
N ASP A 174 -23.35 14.99 -6.47
CA ASP A 174 -22.14 15.46 -7.16
C ASP A 174 -20.85 14.97 -6.49
N ASP A 175 -20.94 14.53 -5.23
CA ASP A 175 -19.79 14.00 -4.50
C ASP A 175 -19.49 12.56 -4.95
N TYR A 176 -18.22 12.18 -4.86
CA TYR A 176 -17.76 10.83 -5.17
C TYR A 176 -17.64 9.95 -3.92
N GLY A 177 -17.63 10.53 -2.71
CA GLY A 177 -17.44 9.79 -1.45
C GLY A 177 -18.48 8.69 -1.21
N TRP A 178 -19.77 8.98 -1.42
CA TRP A 178 -20.82 7.95 -1.32
C TRP A 178 -20.66 6.83 -2.36
N LYS A 179 -20.20 7.15 -3.58
CA LYS A 179 -19.97 6.15 -4.65
C LYS A 179 -18.87 5.18 -4.23
N PHE A 180 -17.75 5.68 -3.68
CA PHE A 180 -16.69 4.83 -3.15
C PHE A 180 -17.14 4.03 -1.92
N THR A 181 -17.92 4.64 -1.03
CA THR A 181 -18.52 3.94 0.12
C THR A 181 -19.35 2.75 -0.32
N THR A 182 -20.19 2.93 -1.36
CA THR A 182 -20.97 1.82 -1.93
C THR A 182 -20.07 0.76 -2.55
N GLY A 183 -19.00 1.13 -3.26
CA GLY A 183 -18.04 0.19 -3.84
C GLY A 183 -17.34 -0.66 -2.79
N TYR A 184 -16.86 -0.04 -1.69
CA TYR A 184 -16.25 -0.75 -0.57
C TYR A 184 -17.25 -1.64 0.17
N THR A 185 -18.51 -1.21 0.27
CA THR A 185 -19.58 -2.03 0.88
C THR A 185 -19.89 -3.25 -0.01
N MET A 186 -19.94 -3.09 -1.32
CA MET A 186 -20.09 -4.21 -2.26
C MET A 186 -18.92 -5.19 -2.15
N LEU A 187 -17.70 -4.68 -2.01
CA LEU A 187 -16.50 -5.49 -1.79
C LEU A 187 -16.59 -6.27 -0.47
N ALA A 188 -17.08 -5.65 0.60
CA ALA A 188 -17.33 -6.31 1.87
C ALA A 188 -18.36 -7.45 1.76
N VAL A 189 -19.47 -7.23 1.04
CA VAL A 189 -20.48 -8.26 0.76
C VAL A 189 -19.88 -9.43 -0.03
N LEU A 190 -19.03 -9.14 -1.02
CA LEU A 190 -18.33 -10.16 -1.80
C LEU A 190 -17.41 -11.01 -0.91
N PHE A 191 -16.67 -10.40 0.02
CA PHE A 191 -15.83 -11.15 0.97
C PHE A 191 -16.64 -11.98 1.96
N LEU A 192 -17.81 -11.49 2.40
CA LEU A 192 -18.75 -12.32 3.18
C LEU A 192 -19.25 -13.51 2.37
N GLY A 193 -19.50 -13.33 1.07
CA GLY A 193 -19.83 -14.42 0.15
C GLY A 193 -18.72 -15.47 0.05
N PHE A 194 -17.46 -15.04 -0.06
CA PHE A 194 -16.30 -15.94 -0.08
C PHE A 194 -16.11 -16.67 1.25
N GLU A 195 -16.28 -16.00 2.38
CA GLU A 195 -16.27 -16.65 3.70
C GLU A 195 -17.34 -17.74 3.79
N PHE A 196 -18.55 -17.49 3.27
CA PHE A 196 -19.62 -18.47 3.25
C PHE A 196 -19.28 -19.68 2.37
N CYS A 197 -18.71 -19.46 1.19
CA CYS A 197 -18.22 -20.53 0.31
C CYS A 197 -17.07 -21.32 0.97
N GLN A 198 -16.19 -20.66 1.71
CA GLN A 198 -15.10 -21.30 2.45
C GLN A 198 -15.63 -22.19 3.59
N ARG A 199 -16.68 -21.74 4.31
CA ARG A 199 -17.36 -22.56 5.34
C ARG A 199 -18.05 -23.79 4.75
N ARG A 200 -18.51 -23.70 3.49
CA ARG A 200 -19.02 -24.83 2.71
C ARG A 200 -17.93 -25.69 2.06
N GLN A 201 -16.66 -25.42 2.35
CA GLN A 201 -15.48 -26.12 1.84
C GLN A 201 -15.30 -26.08 0.31
N TRP A 202 -15.87 -25.07 -0.35
CA TRP A 202 -15.64 -24.85 -1.79
C TRP A 202 -14.32 -24.12 -2.08
N ILE A 203 -13.71 -23.52 -1.06
CA ILE A 203 -12.48 -22.74 -1.15
C ILE A 203 -11.49 -23.30 -0.13
N GLU A 204 -10.21 -23.33 -0.49
CA GLU A 204 -9.14 -23.75 0.40
C GLU A 204 -9.12 -22.96 1.72
N GLN A 205 -8.69 -23.64 2.78
CA GLN A 205 -8.61 -23.09 4.12
C GLN A 205 -7.64 -21.89 4.20
N PRO A 206 -7.85 -20.98 5.18
CA PRO A 206 -6.99 -19.83 5.37
C PRO A 206 -5.58 -20.33 5.65
N VAL A 207 -4.60 -19.69 5.01
CA VAL A 207 -3.20 -19.99 5.27
C VAL A 207 -2.81 -19.16 6.48
N SER A 208 -2.88 -19.77 7.67
CA SER A 208 -2.35 -19.19 8.90
C SER A 208 -0.92 -19.66 9.10
N GLU A 209 -0.01 -18.71 9.25
CA GLU A 209 1.29 -18.97 9.85
C GLU A 209 1.08 -19.43 11.30
N PRO A 210 1.65 -20.55 11.75
CA PRO A 210 1.56 -21.01 13.13
C PRO A 210 2.26 -20.01 14.07
N ASP A 211 1.62 -19.64 15.19
CA ASP A 211 2.16 -18.66 16.15
C ASP A 211 3.48 -19.11 16.81
N ASP A 212 3.85 -20.39 16.68
CA ASP A 212 5.03 -21.04 17.25
C ASP A 212 6.27 -21.02 16.34
N LEU A 213 6.13 -20.69 15.05
CA LEU A 213 7.22 -20.69 14.08
C LEU A 213 7.56 -19.26 13.63
N SER A 214 8.86 -18.94 13.56
CA SER A 214 9.28 -17.70 12.91
C SER A 214 9.00 -17.74 11.40
N SER A 215 8.81 -16.59 10.76
CA SER A 215 8.47 -16.52 9.33
C SER A 215 9.48 -17.13 8.38
N LEU A 216 10.73 -17.25 8.84
CA LEU A 216 11.77 -17.99 8.13
C LEU A 216 11.58 -19.50 8.26
N GLU A 217 11.31 -20.01 9.45
CA GLU A 217 11.08 -21.44 9.71
C GLU A 217 9.80 -21.93 9.02
N TRP A 218 8.74 -21.14 9.02
CA TRP A 218 7.52 -21.45 8.28
C TRP A 218 7.75 -21.49 6.77
N ALA A 219 8.54 -20.54 6.23
CA ALA A 219 8.91 -20.53 4.83
C ALA A 219 9.82 -21.71 4.44
N GLU A 220 10.65 -22.21 5.36
CA GLU A 220 11.43 -23.44 5.18
C GLU A 220 10.56 -24.69 5.21
N TRP A 221 9.67 -24.80 6.19
CA TRP A 221 8.74 -25.90 6.32
C TRP A 221 7.84 -26.04 5.08
N ASN A 222 7.28 -24.94 4.58
CA ASN A 222 6.48 -24.94 3.34
C ASN A 222 7.27 -25.39 2.12
N ARG A 223 8.53 -24.98 2.00
CA ARG A 223 9.42 -25.42 0.91
C ARG A 223 9.66 -26.94 0.98
N GLN A 224 9.84 -27.49 2.18
CA GLN A 224 10.02 -28.92 2.38
C GLN A 224 8.75 -29.71 2.04
N GLN A 225 7.57 -29.23 2.46
CA GLN A 225 6.29 -29.87 2.12
C GLN A 225 6.04 -29.90 0.61
N GLN A 226 6.32 -28.80 -0.09
CA GLN A 226 6.21 -28.75 -1.55
C GLN A 226 7.18 -29.70 -2.24
N GLN A 227 8.42 -29.82 -1.75
CA GLN A 227 9.40 -30.78 -2.28
C GLN A 227 8.97 -32.23 -2.04
N GLN A 228 8.46 -32.57 -0.86
CA GLN A 228 7.95 -33.91 -0.55
C GLN A 228 6.76 -34.29 -1.44
N THR A 229 5.83 -33.36 -1.66
CA THR A 229 4.68 -33.58 -2.54
C THR A 229 5.12 -33.81 -3.99
N ASN A 230 6.05 -32.99 -4.50
CA ASN A 230 6.59 -33.15 -5.84
C ASN A 230 7.33 -34.49 -6.03
N ASN A 231 8.14 -34.90 -5.06
CA ASN A 231 8.84 -36.17 -5.11
C ASN A 231 7.87 -37.36 -5.09
N THR A 232 6.81 -37.29 -4.27
CA THR A 232 5.79 -38.34 -4.19
C THR A 232 5.02 -38.47 -5.51
N ASN A 233 4.64 -37.35 -6.13
CA ASN A 233 4.00 -37.35 -7.45
C ASN A 233 4.93 -37.89 -8.55
N GLN A 234 6.23 -37.60 -8.48
CA GLN A 234 7.23 -38.18 -9.39
C GLN A 234 7.36 -39.70 -9.23
N ASP A 235 7.37 -40.19 -8.00
CA ASP A 235 7.42 -41.62 -7.71
C ASP A 235 6.14 -42.35 -8.19
N GLU A 236 4.97 -41.73 -8.07
CA GLU A 236 3.73 -42.27 -8.64
C GLU A 236 3.72 -42.26 -10.17
N GLU A 237 4.21 -41.20 -10.82
CA GLU A 237 4.37 -41.18 -12.28
C GLU A 237 5.33 -42.28 -12.76
N LEU A 238 6.44 -42.49 -12.06
CA LEU A 238 7.40 -43.54 -12.40
C LEU A 238 6.75 -44.93 -12.24
N LYS A 239 6.05 -45.18 -11.13
CA LYS A 239 5.32 -46.45 -10.92
C LYS A 239 4.28 -46.71 -12.00
N THR A 240 3.54 -45.68 -12.40
CA THR A 240 2.52 -45.77 -13.46
C THR A 240 3.17 -46.08 -14.81
N LYS A 241 4.28 -45.41 -15.15
CA LYS A 241 5.07 -45.70 -16.36
C LYS A 241 5.59 -47.14 -16.35
N PHE A 242 6.14 -47.61 -15.23
CA PHE A 242 6.60 -49.00 -15.12
C PHE A 242 5.46 -50.00 -15.31
N GLN A 243 4.25 -49.75 -14.79
CA GLN A 243 3.10 -50.63 -15.01
C GLN A 243 2.59 -50.66 -16.45
N THR A 244 2.76 -49.58 -17.23
CA THR A 244 2.40 -49.55 -18.66
C THR A 244 3.44 -50.17 -19.58
N PHE A 245 4.68 -50.40 -19.11
CA PHE A 245 5.78 -50.98 -19.91
C PHE A 245 5.90 -52.52 -19.79
N PHE A 246 5.15 -53.15 -18.89
CA PHE A 246 5.03 -54.61 -18.74
C PHE A 246 3.62 -55.06 -19.11
#